data_AF-A0A6C0AD98-F1
#
_entry.id   AF-A0A6C0AD98-F1
#
_cell.length_a   1.000
_cell.length_b   1.000
_cell.length_c   1.000
_cell.angle_alpha   90.00
_cell.angle_beta   90.00
_cell.angle_gamma   90.00
#
_symmetry.space_group_name_H-M   'P 1'
#
loop_
_entity.id
_entity.type
_entity.pdbx_description
1 polymer ?
#
loop_
_entity_poly.entity_id
_entity_poly.type
_entity_poly.pdbx_seq_one_letter_code
_entity_poly.pdbx_strand_id
1 'polypeptide(L)'
;MQYAEFTTAPPYYGKEDSLHYDKGQGIPKLRRETMTQDNMLRSSFLLSQDHHRKKDVYIDQAGKDLGSDSEVSRIFFSDKNIRRIQKKIKKEVFNKSKGKFKLDVDQDEKDLLIAMTSVYRLKARFCCDYPIRQVKKLNHDTVNYILPDLISNLKQYYGYLKNLNEPLSPLPQPINVNNAGRRALPSITTTFGLR
;
A
#
# COMPACT_ATOMS: atom_id res chain seq x y z
N MET A 1 18.51 -29.62 47.13
CA MET A 1 17.92 -28.89 45.98
C MET A 1 17.16 -29.89 45.14
N GLN A 2 15.87 -29.69 44.92
CA GLN A 2 14.99 -30.65 44.25
C GLN A 2 14.82 -30.18 42.80
N TYR A 3 15.28 -31.00 41.84
CA TYR A 3 15.11 -30.72 40.41
C TYR A 3 13.67 -31.07 40.00
N ALA A 4 13.09 -30.31 39.07
CA ALA A 4 11.75 -30.57 38.56
C ALA A 4 11.71 -31.89 37.77
N GLU A 5 10.61 -32.65 37.92
CA GLU A 5 10.40 -33.92 37.21
C GLU A 5 10.25 -33.71 35.70
N PHE A 6 10.83 -34.61 34.91
CA PHE A 6 10.78 -34.54 33.45
C PHE A 6 9.46 -35.13 32.94
N THR A 7 8.68 -34.33 32.21
CA THR A 7 7.43 -34.76 31.55
C THR A 7 7.61 -34.81 30.05
N THR A 8 7.06 -35.84 29.40
CA THR A 8 7.04 -36.01 27.94
C THR A 8 5.86 -35.32 27.26
N ALA A 9 4.93 -34.76 28.03
CA ALA A 9 3.81 -34.00 27.46
C ALA A 9 4.28 -32.59 27.05
N PRO A 10 3.98 -32.13 25.82
CA PRO A 10 4.32 -30.78 25.41
C PRO A 10 3.60 -29.76 26.32
N PRO A 11 4.19 -28.59 26.59
CA PRO A 11 3.78 -27.64 27.65
C PRO A 11 2.32 -27.13 27.60
N TYR A 12 1.60 -27.43 26.53
CA TYR A 12 0.21 -27.01 26.27
C TYR A 12 -0.78 -28.17 26.09
N TYR A 13 -0.36 -29.43 26.29
CA TYR A 13 -1.26 -30.58 26.14
C TYR A 13 -2.37 -30.57 27.21
N GLY A 14 -3.64 -30.50 26.80
CA GLY A 14 -4.80 -30.50 27.69
C GLY A 14 -5.23 -29.14 28.25
N LYS A 15 -4.61 -28.03 27.84
CA LYS A 15 -5.10 -26.67 28.14
C LYS A 15 -6.08 -26.24 27.04
N GLU A 16 -7.25 -25.72 27.39
CA GLU A 16 -8.08 -25.02 26.41
C GLU A 16 -7.30 -23.80 25.89
N ASP A 17 -7.03 -23.75 24.60
CA ASP A 17 -6.55 -22.53 23.97
C ASP A 17 -7.63 -21.46 24.19
N SER A 18 -7.36 -20.52 25.10
CA SER A 18 -8.20 -19.33 25.33
C SER A 18 -8.16 -18.35 24.14
N LEU A 19 -7.91 -18.85 22.94
CA LEU A 19 -8.08 -18.13 21.70
C LEU A 19 -9.59 -17.92 21.50
N HIS A 20 -10.06 -16.77 21.97
CA HIS A 20 -11.07 -15.85 21.43
C HIS A 20 -12.14 -16.37 20.44
N TYR A 21 -12.61 -17.60 20.55
CA TYR A 21 -13.77 -18.08 19.82
C TYR A 21 -15.01 -18.01 20.72
N ASP A 22 -16.08 -17.48 20.14
CA ASP A 22 -17.36 -17.21 20.79
C ASP A 22 -17.99 -18.51 21.31
N LYS A 23 -18.20 -18.59 22.64
CA LYS A 23 -18.90 -19.70 23.32
C LYS A 23 -20.44 -19.54 23.27
N GLY A 24 -20.97 -18.89 22.23
CA GLY A 24 -22.41 -18.69 22.01
C GLY A 24 -23.01 -17.49 22.75
N GLN A 25 -22.19 -16.55 23.22
CA GLN A 25 -22.64 -15.30 23.85
C GLN A 25 -22.67 -14.11 22.86
N GLY A 26 -22.19 -14.33 21.63
CA GLY A 26 -21.99 -13.28 20.64
C GLY A 26 -20.65 -12.60 20.83
N ILE A 27 -20.02 -12.18 19.72
CA ILE A 27 -18.80 -11.37 19.79
C ILE A 27 -19.17 -10.03 20.44
N PRO A 28 -18.55 -9.62 21.57
CA PRO A 28 -18.81 -8.34 22.18
C PRO A 28 -18.51 -7.23 21.17
N LYS A 29 -19.47 -6.32 20.94
CA LYS A 29 -19.25 -5.16 20.06
C LYS A 29 -18.10 -4.34 20.61
N LEU A 30 -17.10 -4.04 19.78
CA LEU A 30 -15.95 -3.21 20.15
C LEU A 30 -16.45 -1.82 20.57
N ARG A 31 -16.25 -1.47 21.84
CA ARG A 31 -16.50 -0.13 22.38
C ARG A 31 -15.17 0.46 22.83
N ARG A 32 -15.09 1.80 22.92
CA ARG A 32 -13.87 2.50 23.34
C ARG A 32 -13.33 2.00 24.71
N GLU A 33 -14.22 1.54 25.57
CA GLU A 33 -13.92 1.05 26.92
C GLU A 33 -13.60 -0.46 26.98
N THR A 34 -13.85 -1.21 25.91
CA THR A 34 -13.76 -2.68 25.89
C THR A 34 -12.73 -3.23 24.88
N MET A 35 -11.82 -2.37 24.39
CA MET A 35 -10.77 -2.77 23.43
C MET A 35 -9.45 -3.09 24.12
N THR A 36 -8.91 -4.29 23.88
CA THR A 36 -7.54 -4.70 24.23
C THR A 36 -6.54 -4.24 23.15
N GLN A 37 -5.26 -4.07 23.49
CA GLN A 37 -4.21 -3.67 22.54
C GLN A 37 -4.12 -4.61 21.31
N ASP A 38 -4.32 -5.91 21.50
CA ASP A 38 -4.37 -6.89 20.40
C ASP A 38 -5.57 -6.67 19.45
N ASN A 39 -6.70 -6.17 19.96
CA ASN A 39 -7.86 -5.83 19.13
C ASN A 39 -7.59 -4.58 18.27
N MET A 40 -6.71 -3.67 18.71
CA MET A 40 -6.25 -2.52 17.91
C MET A 40 -5.33 -2.96 16.77
N LEU A 41 -4.58 -4.05 16.93
CA LEU A 41 -3.66 -4.58 15.92
C LEU A 41 -4.37 -5.45 14.87
N ARG A 42 -5.44 -6.18 15.24
CA ARG A 42 -6.24 -7.00 14.32
C ARG A 42 -7.12 -6.18 13.35
N SER A 43 -7.48 -4.94 13.69
CA SER A 43 -8.43 -4.12 12.92
C SER A 43 -7.86 -3.42 11.70
N SER A 44 -6.63 -3.75 11.27
CA SER A 44 -6.03 -3.18 10.06
C SER A 44 -6.93 -3.34 8.81
N PHE A 45 -7.71 -4.43 8.74
CA PHE A 45 -8.65 -4.66 7.63
C PHE A 45 -9.98 -3.90 7.76
N LEU A 46 -10.45 -3.59 8.97
CA LEU A 46 -11.72 -2.85 9.20
C LEU A 46 -11.57 -1.33 9.05
N LEU A 47 -10.35 -0.78 9.16
CA LEU A 47 -10.08 0.66 9.00
C LEU A 47 -10.46 1.21 7.60
N SER A 48 -10.52 0.33 6.61
CA SER A 48 -10.88 0.66 5.23
C SER A 48 -12.35 1.11 5.08
N GLN A 49 -13.23 0.78 6.03
CA GLN A 49 -14.68 1.04 5.94
C GLN A 49 -15.19 2.28 6.71
N ASP A 50 -14.34 3.02 7.42
CA ASP A 50 -14.82 4.12 8.28
C ASP A 50 -15.27 5.40 7.52
N HIS A 51 -16.36 6.02 7.96
CA HIS A 51 -16.94 7.27 7.43
C HIS A 51 -16.01 8.51 7.52
N HIS A 52 -16.02 9.35 6.47
CA HIS A 52 -15.21 10.58 6.30
C HIS A 52 -15.32 11.65 7.42
N ARG A 53 -16.28 11.55 8.36
CA ARG A 53 -16.55 12.59 9.39
C ARG A 53 -15.61 12.56 10.61
N LYS A 54 -14.68 11.61 10.70
CA LYS A 54 -13.80 11.43 11.87
C LYS A 54 -12.37 11.92 11.68
N LYS A 55 -12.11 12.85 10.76
CA LYS A 55 -10.76 13.35 10.44
C LYS A 55 -9.95 13.70 11.69
N ASP A 56 -10.54 14.47 12.62
CA ASP A 56 -9.87 14.93 13.84
C ASP A 56 -9.43 13.77 14.74
N VAL A 57 -10.22 12.68 14.76
CA VAL A 57 -9.92 11.46 15.53
C VAL A 57 -8.68 10.76 14.96
N TYR A 58 -8.48 10.76 13.64
CA TYR A 58 -7.31 10.14 13.01
C TYR A 58 -6.03 10.94 13.24
N ILE A 59 -6.10 12.27 13.23
CA ILE A 59 -4.95 13.14 13.52
C ILE A 59 -4.55 13.00 14.99
N ASP A 60 -5.54 13.02 15.89
CA ASP A 60 -5.32 12.82 17.33
C ASP A 60 -4.78 11.42 17.64
N GLN A 61 -5.30 10.37 16.98
CA GLN A 61 -4.79 9.00 17.12
C GLN A 61 -3.36 8.87 16.58
N ALA A 62 -3.05 9.43 15.41
CA ALA A 62 -1.70 9.38 14.85
C ALA A 62 -0.68 10.11 15.75
N GLY A 63 -1.09 11.22 16.38
CA GLY A 63 -0.29 11.92 17.39
C GLY A 63 -0.10 11.08 18.67
N LYS A 64 -1.16 10.44 19.16
CA LYS A 64 -1.13 9.58 20.35
C LYS A 64 -0.29 8.31 20.14
N ASP A 65 -0.38 7.67 18.99
CA ASP A 65 0.38 6.47 18.61
C ASP A 65 1.90 6.73 18.45
N LEU A 66 2.31 7.99 18.46
CA LEU A 66 3.70 8.43 18.34
C LEU A 66 4.35 8.81 19.67
N GLY A 67 3.56 8.96 20.74
CA GLY A 67 4.05 9.31 22.08
C GLY A 67 4.89 10.60 22.17
N SER A 68 4.87 11.47 21.16
CA SER A 68 5.72 12.68 21.11
C SER A 68 4.92 13.93 20.78
N ASP A 69 4.50 14.64 21.82
CA ASP A 69 3.96 16.01 21.75
C ASP A 69 5.11 17.00 21.48
N SER A 70 5.67 16.93 20.28
CA SER A 70 6.70 17.86 19.82
C SER A 70 6.11 18.91 18.88
N GLU A 71 6.68 20.12 18.88
CA GLU A 71 6.27 21.18 17.97
C GLU A 71 6.35 20.73 16.49
N VAL A 72 7.37 19.92 16.16
CA VAL A 72 7.56 19.33 14.83
C VAL A 72 6.40 18.43 14.47
N SER A 73 5.97 17.54 15.38
CA SER A 73 4.81 16.66 15.20
C SER A 73 3.56 17.48 14.91
N ARG A 74 3.25 18.47 15.75
CA ARG A 74 2.08 19.34 15.60
C ARG A 74 2.05 20.06 14.26
N ILE A 75 3.19 20.60 13.82
CA ILE A 75 3.27 21.30 12.53
C ILE A 75 3.18 20.30 11.37
N PHE A 76 3.85 19.16 11.46
CA PHE A 76 3.90 18.15 10.40
C PHE A 76 2.53 17.52 10.13
N PHE A 77 1.79 17.15 11.18
CA PHE A 77 0.45 16.55 11.08
C PHE A 77 -0.69 17.59 11.00
N SER A 78 -0.36 18.89 10.95
CA SER A 78 -1.39 19.93 10.78
C SER A 78 -2.12 19.81 9.44
N ASP A 79 -3.42 20.12 9.42
CA ASP A 79 -4.24 20.16 8.21
C ASP A 79 -3.64 21.00 7.08
N LYS A 80 -3.04 22.14 7.45
CA LYS A 80 -2.37 23.04 6.51
C LYS A 80 -1.19 22.35 5.84
N ASN A 81 -0.44 21.53 6.58
CA ASN A 81 0.69 20.81 6.04
C ASN A 81 0.25 19.61 5.19
N ILE A 82 -0.79 18.88 5.61
CA ILE A 82 -1.41 17.80 4.82
C ILE A 82 -1.81 18.32 3.43
N ARG A 83 -2.55 19.43 3.37
CA ARG A 83 -2.93 20.08 2.09
C ARG A 83 -1.71 20.49 1.25
N ARG A 84 -0.63 20.92 1.91
CA ARG A 84 0.63 21.27 1.22
C ARG A 84 1.31 20.03 0.63
N ILE A 85 1.32 18.91 1.35
CA ILE A 85 1.86 17.64 0.85
C ILE A 85 1.02 17.14 -0.34
N GLN A 86 -0.31 17.15 -0.24
CA GLN A 86 -1.21 16.77 -1.35
C GLN A 86 -0.90 17.55 -2.64
N LYS A 87 -0.79 18.88 -2.54
CA LYS A 87 -0.41 19.73 -3.67
C LYS A 87 0.97 19.40 -4.23
N LYS A 88 1.94 19.09 -3.36
CA LYS A 88 3.28 18.66 -3.78
C LYS A 88 3.24 17.32 -4.51
N ILE A 89 2.49 16.33 -4.02
CA ILE A 89 2.32 15.04 -4.69
C ILE A 89 1.79 15.25 -6.11
N LYS A 90 0.69 16.02 -6.27
CA LYS A 90 0.13 16.34 -7.59
C LYS A 90 1.16 16.96 -8.54
N LYS A 91 1.94 17.92 -8.04
CA LYS A 91 3.01 18.57 -8.82
C LYS A 91 4.14 17.61 -9.20
N GLU A 92 4.63 16.82 -8.25
CA GLU A 92 5.74 15.90 -8.48
C GLU A 92 5.35 14.74 -9.41
N VAL A 93 4.11 14.24 -9.33
CA VAL A 93 3.59 13.23 -10.27
C VAL A 93 3.55 13.78 -11.68
N PHE A 94 3.02 15.00 -11.85
CA PHE A 94 2.97 15.65 -13.17
C PHE A 94 4.38 15.86 -13.74
N ASN A 95 5.32 16.32 -12.93
CA ASN A 95 6.70 16.53 -13.32
C ASN A 95 7.43 15.22 -13.68
N LYS A 96 7.38 14.20 -12.80
CA LYS A 96 8.05 12.92 -13.03
C LYS A 96 7.45 12.13 -14.19
N SER A 97 6.15 12.26 -14.42
CA SER A 97 5.47 11.64 -15.56
C SER A 97 5.71 12.40 -16.88
N LYS A 98 6.44 13.52 -16.87
CA LYS A 98 6.65 14.42 -18.01
C LYS A 98 5.32 14.87 -18.63
N GLY A 99 4.34 15.18 -17.78
CA GLY A 99 3.01 15.62 -18.18
C GLY A 99 2.05 14.52 -18.63
N LYS A 100 2.43 13.24 -18.54
CA LYS A 100 1.54 12.12 -18.95
C LYS A 100 0.38 11.88 -17.99
N PHE A 101 0.62 12.04 -16.68
CA PHE A 101 -0.38 11.78 -15.65
C PHE A 101 -0.65 13.07 -14.87
N LYS A 102 -1.92 13.46 -14.83
CA LYS A 102 -2.41 14.61 -14.05
C LYS A 102 -3.42 14.12 -13.03
N LEU A 103 -3.18 14.45 -11.76
CA LEU A 103 -4.05 14.10 -10.65
C LEU A 103 -5.00 15.26 -10.36
N ASP A 104 -6.29 15.06 -10.61
CA ASP A 104 -7.32 16.05 -10.30
C ASP A 104 -7.80 15.94 -8.84
N VAL A 105 -7.87 14.71 -8.32
CA VAL A 105 -8.34 14.41 -6.96
C VAL A 105 -7.17 14.27 -5.97
N ASP A 106 -7.38 14.69 -4.73
CA ASP A 106 -6.43 14.46 -3.64
C ASP A 106 -6.42 12.97 -3.23
N GLN A 107 -5.32 12.50 -2.64
CA GLN A 107 -5.27 11.14 -2.11
C GLN A 107 -6.13 11.03 -0.85
N ASP A 108 -6.56 9.82 -0.48
CA ASP A 108 -7.27 9.62 0.79
C ASP A 108 -6.40 10.12 1.95
N GLU A 109 -7.01 10.90 2.85
CA GLU A 109 -6.32 11.52 3.96
C GLU A 109 -5.78 10.46 4.93
N LYS A 110 -6.48 9.33 5.07
CA LYS A 110 -6.04 8.22 5.93
C LYS A 110 -4.76 7.57 5.42
N ASP A 111 -4.72 7.23 4.13
CA ASP A 111 -3.54 6.63 3.50
C ASP A 111 -2.34 7.58 3.56
N LEU A 112 -2.60 8.87 3.33
CA LEU A 112 -1.56 9.88 3.47
C LEU A 112 -1.05 9.98 4.91
N LEU A 113 -1.93 9.93 5.92
CA LEU A 113 -1.55 9.94 7.33
C LEU A 113 -0.72 8.70 7.70
N ILE A 114 -1.04 7.52 7.16
CA ILE A 114 -0.24 6.30 7.36
C ILE A 114 1.17 6.51 6.81
N ALA A 115 1.30 6.99 5.57
CA ALA A 115 2.60 7.25 4.96
C ALA A 115 3.40 8.34 5.71
N MET A 116 2.73 9.43 6.12
CA MET A 116 3.33 10.48 6.93
C MET A 116 3.84 9.94 8.26
N THR A 117 3.07 9.08 8.93
CA THR A 117 3.44 8.44 10.20
C THR A 117 4.67 7.57 10.04
N SER A 118 4.71 6.73 9.01
CA SER A 118 5.85 5.88 8.70
C SER A 118 7.13 6.70 8.47
N VAL A 119 7.04 7.78 7.70
CA VAL A 119 8.18 8.65 7.41
C VAL A 119 8.62 9.44 8.64
N TYR A 120 7.67 9.94 9.44
CA TYR A 120 7.98 10.60 10.70
C TYR A 120 8.75 9.66 11.63
N ARG A 121 8.27 8.43 11.86
CA ARG A 121 8.96 7.45 12.70
C ARG A 121 10.38 7.13 12.23
N LEU A 122 10.58 7.06 10.91
CA LEU A 122 11.88 6.72 10.34
C LEU A 122 12.87 7.89 10.31
N LYS A 123 12.41 9.14 10.11
CA LYS A 123 13.27 10.28 9.76
C LYS A 123 13.19 11.46 10.73
N ALA A 124 12.22 11.51 11.62
CA ALA A 124 12.14 12.57 12.61
C ALA A 124 13.34 12.49 13.57
N ARG A 125 13.80 13.67 14.00
CA ARG A 125 14.88 13.87 14.95
C ARG A 125 14.31 14.65 16.14
N PHE A 126 14.70 14.29 17.34
CA PHE A 126 14.29 14.97 18.58
C PHE A 126 15.15 16.22 18.86
N CYS A 127 15.48 17.00 17.83
CA CYS A 127 16.35 18.17 17.99
C CYS A 127 15.48 19.42 18.06
N CYS A 128 15.67 20.25 19.10
CA CYS A 128 14.85 21.43 19.37
C CYS A 128 15.09 22.59 18.39
N ASP A 129 16.11 22.49 17.52
CA ASP A 129 16.52 23.59 16.66
C ASP A 129 15.86 23.52 15.27
N TYR A 130 15.12 24.59 14.94
CA TYR A 130 14.51 24.83 13.62
C TYR A 130 13.40 23.84 13.19
N PRO A 131 12.26 23.78 13.91
CA PRO A 131 11.17 22.85 13.62
C PRO A 131 10.63 23.00 12.18
N ILE A 132 10.59 24.23 11.66
CA ILE A 132 10.13 24.52 10.29
C ILE A 132 11.03 23.86 9.24
N ARG A 133 12.36 23.89 9.44
CA ARG A 133 13.33 23.30 8.50
C ARG A 133 13.18 21.79 8.48
N GLN A 134 12.98 21.20 9.65
CA GLN A 134 12.75 19.78 9.80
C GLN A 134 11.45 19.32 9.12
N VAL A 135 10.35 20.04 9.32
CA VAL A 135 9.07 19.76 8.64
C VAL A 135 9.22 19.85 7.12
N LYS A 136 9.96 20.84 6.60
CA LYS A 136 10.24 20.94 5.15
C LYS A 136 10.97 19.70 4.62
N LYS A 137 11.92 19.17 5.39
CA LYS A 137 12.64 17.94 5.05
C LYS A 137 11.72 16.71 5.10
N LEU A 138 10.96 16.55 6.18
CA LEU A 138 9.98 15.47 6.32
C LEU A 138 8.94 15.49 5.20
N ASN A 139 8.45 16.67 4.80
CA ASN A 139 7.53 16.80 3.66
C ASN A 139 8.15 16.33 2.35
N HIS A 140 9.45 16.60 2.14
CA HIS A 140 10.15 16.14 0.94
C HIS A 140 10.33 14.62 0.96
N ASP A 141 10.77 14.09 2.09
CA ASP A 141 10.95 12.65 2.30
C ASP A 141 9.62 11.88 2.14
N THR A 142 8.51 12.45 2.63
CA THR A 142 7.16 11.87 2.47
C THR A 142 6.73 11.78 1.02
N VAL A 143 6.93 12.85 0.26
CA VAL A 143 6.59 12.85 -1.17
C VAL A 143 7.46 11.84 -1.92
N ASN A 144 8.77 11.80 -1.63
CA ASN A 144 9.68 10.84 -2.26
C ASN A 144 9.34 9.39 -1.94
N TYR A 145 8.86 9.12 -0.73
CA TYR A 145 8.43 7.79 -0.30
C TYR A 145 7.20 7.30 -1.09
N ILE A 146 6.19 8.15 -1.29
CA ILE A 146 4.93 7.78 -1.95
C ILE A 146 5.05 7.71 -3.48
N LEU A 147 5.88 8.58 -4.06
CA LEU A 147 5.92 8.84 -5.49
C LEU A 147 6.22 7.64 -6.42
N PRO A 148 7.19 6.73 -6.14
CA PRO A 148 7.48 5.61 -7.04
C PRO A 148 6.28 4.65 -7.14
N ASP A 149 5.67 4.30 -6.01
CA ASP A 149 4.55 3.37 -5.94
C ASP A 149 3.32 3.97 -6.62
N LEU A 150 3.05 5.26 -6.37
CA LEU A 150 1.95 5.98 -7.00
C LEU A 150 2.07 6.00 -8.54
N ILE A 151 3.27 6.23 -9.08
CA ILE A 151 3.51 6.22 -10.53
C ILE A 151 3.32 4.81 -11.11
N SER A 152 3.77 3.77 -10.39
CA SER A 152 3.57 2.38 -10.80
C SER A 152 2.08 2.05 -10.88
N ASN A 153 1.31 2.39 -9.84
CA ASN A 153 -0.12 2.16 -9.76
C ASN A 153 -0.88 2.93 -10.85
N LEU A 154 -0.50 4.18 -11.13
CA LEU A 154 -1.08 4.95 -12.23
C LEU A 154 -0.85 4.25 -13.58
N LYS A 155 0.37 3.80 -13.88
CA LYS A 155 0.64 3.06 -15.13
C LYS A 155 -0.22 1.81 -15.25
N GLN A 156 -0.37 1.06 -14.16
CA GLN A 156 -1.20 -0.14 -14.13
C GLN A 156 -2.67 0.21 -14.38
N TYR A 157 -3.19 1.25 -13.73
CA TYR A 157 -4.57 1.70 -13.91
C TYR A 157 -4.86 2.11 -15.36
N TYR A 158 -4.01 2.94 -15.97
CA TYR A 158 -4.17 3.32 -17.37
C TYR A 158 -3.98 2.13 -18.32
N GLY A 159 -3.06 1.21 -18.01
CA GLY A 159 -2.89 -0.03 -18.76
C GLY A 159 -4.14 -0.90 -18.71
N TYR A 160 -4.77 -1.01 -17.54
CA TYR A 160 -6.04 -1.70 -17.36
C TYR A 160 -7.16 -1.06 -18.19
N LEU A 161 -7.32 0.27 -18.11
CA LEU A 161 -8.30 0.99 -18.92
C LEU A 161 -8.07 0.81 -20.42
N LYS A 162 -6.81 0.77 -20.86
CA LYS A 162 -6.49 0.49 -22.26
C LYS A 162 -6.93 -0.93 -22.64
N ASN A 163 -6.54 -1.93 -21.87
CA ASN A 163 -6.86 -3.33 -22.13
C ASN A 163 -8.37 -3.62 -22.09
N LEU A 164 -9.11 -2.90 -21.23
CA LEU A 164 -10.57 -3.03 -21.14
C LEU A 164 -11.27 -2.54 -22.42
N ASN A 165 -10.75 -1.47 -23.03
CA ASN A 165 -11.34 -0.86 -24.22
C ASN A 165 -10.83 -1.48 -25.52
N GLU A 166 -9.69 -2.18 -25.48
CA GLU A 166 -9.11 -2.85 -26.64
C GLU A 166 -9.90 -4.14 -26.95
N PRO A 167 -10.29 -4.39 -28.22
CA PRO A 167 -10.88 -5.67 -28.56
C PRO A 167 -9.90 -6.81 -28.25
N LEU A 168 -10.44 -7.95 -27.81
CA LEU A 168 -9.63 -9.14 -27.56
C LEU A 168 -8.87 -9.52 -28.84
N SER A 169 -7.54 -9.37 -28.82
CA SER A 169 -6.69 -9.89 -29.88
C SER A 169 -6.60 -11.41 -29.69
N PRO A 170 -7.09 -12.23 -30.64
CA PRO A 170 -6.92 -13.67 -30.56
C PRO A 170 -5.42 -14.01 -30.52
N LEU A 171 -5.08 -15.07 -29.79
CA LEU A 171 -3.72 -15.59 -29.80
C LEU A 171 -3.38 -16.05 -31.24
N PRO A 172 -2.17 -15.75 -31.73
CA PRO A 172 -1.76 -16.25 -33.05
C PRO A 172 -1.78 -17.78 -33.03
N GLN A 173 -2.19 -18.36 -34.14
CA GLN A 173 -2.15 -19.82 -34.30
C GLN A 173 -0.71 -20.32 -34.15
N PRO A 174 -0.51 -21.53 -33.60
CA PRO A 174 0.82 -22.10 -33.48
C PRO A 174 1.45 -22.25 -34.88
N ILE A 175 2.66 -21.74 -35.04
CA ILE A 175 3.41 -21.85 -36.28
C ILE A 175 4.07 -23.23 -36.32
N ASN A 176 3.85 -23.97 -37.40
CA ASN A 176 4.53 -25.23 -37.61
C ASN A 176 6.03 -25.00 -37.86
N VAL A 177 6.87 -25.49 -36.95
CA VAL A 177 8.34 -25.38 -37.00
C VAL A 177 9.02 -26.58 -37.68
N ASN A 178 8.26 -27.59 -38.12
CA ASN A 178 8.82 -28.78 -38.75
C ASN A 178 9.38 -28.47 -40.14
N ASN A 179 10.58 -28.99 -40.42
CA ASN A 179 11.24 -28.88 -41.72
C ASN A 179 10.67 -29.84 -42.79
N ALA A 180 9.89 -30.85 -42.41
CA ALA A 180 9.34 -31.84 -43.33
C ALA A 180 8.46 -31.20 -44.44
N GLY A 181 7.64 -30.20 -44.09
CA GLY A 181 6.80 -29.48 -45.05
C GLY A 181 7.54 -28.43 -45.89
N ARG A 182 8.77 -28.05 -45.49
CA ARG A 182 9.62 -27.09 -46.24
C ARG A 182 10.38 -27.76 -47.39
N ARG A 183 10.37 -29.09 -47.44
CA ARG A 183 11.00 -29.90 -48.49
C ARG A 183 10.00 -30.29 -49.59
N ALA A 184 9.11 -29.37 -49.97
CA ALA A 184 8.23 -29.58 -51.11
C ALA A 184 9.06 -29.45 -52.41
N LEU A 185 8.89 -30.41 -53.31
CA LEU A 185 9.55 -30.36 -54.61
C LEU A 185 8.88 -29.28 -55.48
N PRO A 186 9.66 -28.51 -56.26
CA PRO A 186 9.11 -27.53 -57.20
C PRO A 186 8.24 -28.24 -58.25
N SER A 187 7.16 -27.58 -58.67
CA SER A 187 6.30 -28.05 -59.75
C SER A 187 7.05 -28.07 -61.09
N ILE A 188 6.63 -28.98 -61.98
CA ILE A 188 7.29 -29.23 -63.28
C ILE A 188 7.45 -27.95 -64.13
N THR A 189 6.44 -27.09 -64.12
CA THR A 189 6.43 -25.78 -64.78
C THR A 189 7.54 -24.87 -64.27
N THR A 190 7.79 -24.90 -62.95
CA THR A 190 8.82 -24.10 -62.28
C THR A 190 10.23 -24.65 -62.55
N THR A 191 10.39 -25.98 -62.61
CA THR A 191 11.69 -26.60 -62.89
C THR A 191 12.12 -26.43 -64.34
N PHE A 192 11.19 -26.45 -65.29
CA PHE A 192 11.49 -26.31 -66.72
C PHE A 192 11.36 -24.87 -67.24
N GLY A 193 11.06 -23.90 -66.38
CA GLY A 193 11.00 -22.47 -66.75
C GLY A 193 9.93 -22.14 -67.79
N LEU A 194 8.95 -23.02 -67.97
CA LEU A 194 7.84 -22.82 -68.90
C LEU A 194 6.87 -21.83 -68.23
N ARG A 195 6.91 -20.58 -68.65
CA ARG A 195 5.90 -19.57 -68.29
C ARG A 195 4.71 -19.65 -69.21
#